data_AF-A0A5D2W651-F1
#
_entry.id   AF-A0A5D2W651-F1
#
_cell.length_a   1.000
_cell.length_b   1.000
_cell.length_c   1.000
_cell.angle_alpha   90.00
_cell.angle_beta   90.00
_cell.angle_gamma   90.00
#
_symmetry.space_group_name_H-M   'P 1'
#
loop_
_entity.id
_entity.type
_entity.pdbx_description
1 polymer ?
#
loop_
_entity_poly.entity_id
_entity_poly.type
_entity_poly.pdbx_seq_one_letter_code
_entity_poly.pdbx_strand_id
1 'polypeptide(L)'
;MLLSLISNCYARFVVEKNSLTVTSPEKIKGTHDSAIGNFGIPQYGGSMAGVVVYPEENQKACKSFDDFWISFKSKPGSLPTFVLVDRGDVETNECLENNGGCWQDKTVNLTACRV
;
A
#
# COMPACT_ATOMS: atom_id res chain seq x y z
N MET A 1 5.16 -11.06 -42.27
CA MET A 1 4.75 -9.76 -41.71
C MET A 1 3.74 -10.03 -40.60
N LEU A 2 4.23 -10.27 -39.37
CA LEU A 2 3.37 -10.40 -38.20
C LEU A 2 3.73 -9.21 -37.29
N LEU A 3 2.94 -8.14 -37.39
CA LEU A 3 3.07 -6.97 -36.52
C LEU A 3 2.64 -7.39 -35.12
N SER A 4 3.62 -7.64 -34.25
CA SER A 4 3.37 -7.80 -32.82
C SER A 4 3.00 -6.42 -32.26
N LEU A 5 1.71 -6.20 -32.01
CA LEU A 5 1.22 -5.04 -31.28
C LEU A 5 1.58 -5.21 -29.81
N ILE A 6 2.78 -4.78 -29.43
CA ILE A 6 3.17 -4.57 -28.04
C ILE A 6 2.34 -3.38 -27.52
N SER A 7 1.19 -3.68 -26.94
CA SER A 7 0.40 -2.73 -26.17
C SER A 7 1.17 -2.38 -24.91
N ASN A 8 1.91 -1.27 -24.93
CA ASN A 8 2.45 -0.66 -23.72
C ASN A 8 1.26 -0.05 -22.95
N CYS A 9 0.69 -0.79 -22.01
CA CYS A 9 -0.38 -0.29 -21.16
C CYS A 9 0.24 0.56 -20.04
N TYR A 10 0.28 1.89 -20.23
CA TYR A 10 0.76 2.79 -19.17
C TYR A 10 -0.33 2.99 -18.13
N ALA A 11 -0.42 2.10 -17.15
CA ALA A 11 -1.12 2.38 -15.90
C ALA A 11 -0.30 3.38 -15.07
N ARG A 12 -0.64 4.67 -15.18
CA ARG A 12 0.00 5.74 -14.42
C ARG A 12 -0.80 5.99 -13.15
N PHE A 13 -0.21 5.70 -11.98
CA PHE A 13 -0.73 6.23 -10.73
C PHE A 13 -0.78 7.76 -10.83
N VAL A 14 -1.98 8.32 -10.71
CA VAL A 14 -2.13 9.76 -10.46
C VAL A 14 -1.83 9.95 -8.99
N VAL A 15 -0.54 10.11 -8.70
CA VAL A 15 -0.07 10.43 -7.35
C VAL A 15 -0.27 11.91 -7.11
N GLU A 16 -0.89 12.26 -6.00
CA GLU A 16 -0.91 13.62 -5.52
C GLU A 16 0.29 13.83 -4.59
N LYS A 17 1.00 14.94 -4.77
CA LYS A 17 2.01 15.36 -3.80
C LYS A 17 1.27 15.79 -2.54
N ASN A 18 1.48 15.06 -1.47
CA ASN A 18 0.94 15.39 -0.16
C ASN A 18 2.04 15.18 0.89
N SER A 19 1.68 15.28 2.16
CA SER A 19 2.62 15.20 3.26
C SER A 19 2.29 14.04 4.20
N LEU A 20 3.33 13.38 4.69
CA LEU A 20 3.30 12.44 5.78
C LEU A 20 3.99 13.09 6.98
N THR A 21 3.35 13.08 8.14
CA THR A 21 3.95 13.63 9.36
C THR A 21 4.29 12.52 10.34
N VAL A 22 5.57 12.38 10.68
CA VAL A 22 6.05 11.50 11.73
C VAL A 22 5.99 12.24 13.05
N THR A 23 5.24 11.71 14.01
CA THR A 23 5.02 12.33 15.32
C THR A 23 5.98 11.81 16.40
N SER A 24 6.55 10.62 16.22
CA SER A 24 7.45 9.95 17.17
C SER A 24 8.27 8.84 16.46
N PRO A 25 9.50 8.53 16.90
CA PRO A 25 10.28 9.20 17.96
C PRO A 25 10.88 10.54 17.52
N GLU A 26 11.26 11.40 18.48
CA GLU A 26 11.77 12.77 18.22
C GLU A 26 12.92 12.84 17.20
N LYS A 27 13.75 11.79 17.11
CA LYS A 27 14.87 11.72 16.17
C LYS A 27 14.45 11.85 14.69
N ILE A 28 13.26 11.38 14.35
CA ILE A 28 12.74 11.36 12.97
C ILE A 28 11.41 12.12 12.85
N LYS A 29 11.06 12.88 13.88
CA LYS A 29 9.84 13.69 13.90
C LYS A 29 9.93 14.79 12.86
N GLY A 30 8.86 14.96 12.09
CA GLY A 30 8.83 15.95 11.03
C GLY A 30 7.77 15.66 9.99
N THR A 31 7.55 16.63 9.11
CA THR A 31 6.69 16.48 7.94
C THR A 31 7.58 16.21 6.73
N HIS A 32 7.23 15.16 5.98
CA HIS A 32 7.97 14.69 4.82
C HIS A 32 7.06 14.67 3.60
N ASP A 33 7.65 14.91 2.44
CA ASP A 33 6.93 14.77 1.17
C ASP A 33 6.54 13.31 0.94
N SER A 34 5.36 13.10 0.39
CA SER A 34 4.83 11.78 0.09
C SER A 34 4.01 11.80 -1.19
N ALA A 35 4.06 10.68 -1.91
CA ALA A 35 3.19 10.41 -3.05
C ALA A 35 2.04 9.54 -2.56
N ILE A 36 0.82 10.08 -2.57
CA ILE A 36 -0.38 9.34 -2.16
C ILE A 36 -1.13 8.90 -3.40
N GLY A 37 -1.44 7.61 -3.48
CA GLY A 37 -2.29 7.06 -4.53
C GLY A 37 -3.73 7.54 -4.37
N ASN A 38 -4.40 7.83 -5.49
CA ASN A 38 -5.79 8.28 -5.52
C ASN A 38 -6.82 7.14 -5.34
N PHE A 39 -6.42 6.01 -4.77
CA PHE A 39 -7.23 4.83 -4.52
C PHE A 39 -7.19 4.47 -3.04
N GLY A 40 -8.25 3.85 -2.51
CA GLY A 40 -8.35 3.50 -1.08
C GLY A 40 -8.50 4.70 -0.13
N ILE A 41 -8.53 5.93 -0.66
CA ILE A 41 -8.79 7.16 0.10
C ILE A 41 -10.26 7.57 -0.04
N PRO A 42 -10.89 8.17 1.00
CA PRO A 42 -12.24 8.71 0.88
C PRO A 42 -12.28 9.90 -0.10
N GLN A 43 -13.45 10.15 -0.69
CA GLN A 43 -13.67 11.27 -1.63
C GLN A 43 -13.68 12.66 -0.96
N TYR A 44 -13.49 12.70 0.36
CA TYR A 44 -13.41 13.91 1.16
C TYR A 44 -12.06 13.97 1.85
N GLY A 45 -11.57 15.19 2.08
CA GLY A 45 -10.30 15.39 2.78
C GLY A 45 -10.34 14.88 4.22
N GLY A 46 -9.19 14.39 4.69
CA GLY A 46 -9.06 13.88 6.06
C GLY A 46 -7.60 13.57 6.41
N SER A 47 -7.36 13.22 7.67
CA SER A 47 -6.08 12.73 8.15
C SER A 47 -6.27 11.44 8.94
N MET A 48 -5.31 10.53 8.84
CA MET A 48 -5.29 9.28 9.59
C MET A 48 -3.99 9.20 10.36
N ALA A 49 -4.07 8.99 11.67
CA ALA A 49 -2.92 8.71 12.53
C ALA A 49 -2.87 7.21 12.83
N GLY A 50 -1.66 6.67 12.90
CA GLY A 50 -1.43 5.24 13.04
C GLY A 50 -0.02 4.94 13.51
N VAL A 51 0.25 3.66 13.78
CA VAL A 51 1.58 3.15 14.13
C VAL A 51 2.19 2.44 12.94
N VAL A 52 3.50 2.58 12.75
CA VAL A 52 4.22 1.93 11.65
C VAL A 52 4.77 0.59 12.10
N VAL A 53 4.53 -0.47 11.32
CA VAL A 53 5.11 -1.81 11.51
C VAL A 53 5.82 -2.22 10.24
N TYR A 54 7.06 -2.68 10.38
CA TYR A 54 7.81 -3.31 9.30
C TYR A 54 7.79 -4.83 9.52
N PRO A 55 7.30 -5.64 8.58
CA PRO A 55 7.14 -7.07 8.79
C PRO A 55 8.49 -7.80 8.72
N GLU A 56 8.65 -8.84 9.53
CA GLU A 56 9.87 -9.67 9.53
C GLU A 56 9.99 -10.53 8.27
N GLU A 57 8.85 -11.01 7.76
CA GLU A 57 8.74 -11.78 6.52
C GLU A 57 7.86 -11.05 5.50
N ASN A 58 8.03 -11.38 4.21
CA ASN A 58 7.26 -10.76 3.13
C ASN A 58 7.36 -9.22 3.10
N GLN A 59 8.58 -8.69 3.32
CA GLN A 59 8.88 -7.26 3.36
C GLN A 59 8.47 -6.50 2.09
N LYS A 60 8.46 -7.17 0.94
CA LYS A 60 8.01 -6.59 -0.34
C LYS A 60 6.50 -6.73 -0.58
N ALA A 61 5.79 -7.44 0.30
CA ALA A 61 4.36 -7.73 0.19
C ALA A 61 3.89 -8.38 -1.13
N CYS A 62 4.78 -9.08 -1.85
CA CYS A 62 4.43 -9.75 -3.12
C CYS A 62 3.69 -11.09 -2.93
N LYS A 63 3.54 -11.56 -1.68
CA LYS A 63 2.78 -12.77 -1.31
C LYS A 63 1.71 -12.44 -0.28
N SER A 64 0.78 -13.37 -0.04
CA SER A 64 -0.22 -13.20 1.01
C SER A 64 0.45 -13.24 2.38
N PHE A 65 0.11 -12.31 3.28
CA PHE A 65 0.60 -12.33 4.66
C PHE A 65 0.05 -13.50 5.49
N ASP A 66 -1.10 -14.07 5.09
CA ASP A 66 -1.66 -15.27 5.71
C ASP A 66 -0.74 -16.48 5.56
N ASP A 67 0.04 -16.56 4.47
CA ASP A 67 1.01 -17.65 4.23
C ASP A 67 2.14 -17.65 5.27
N PHE A 68 2.36 -16.51 5.92
CA PHE A 68 3.36 -16.27 6.95
C PHE A 68 2.74 -16.16 8.35
N TRP A 69 1.42 -16.39 8.48
CA TRP A 69 0.69 -16.23 9.74
C TRP A 69 0.78 -14.81 10.34
N ILE A 70 0.97 -13.79 9.49
CA ILE A 70 1.10 -12.40 9.91
C ILE A 70 -0.26 -11.69 9.80
N SER A 71 -0.64 -10.94 10.84
CA SER A 71 -1.84 -10.11 10.82
C SER A 71 -1.59 -8.71 11.37
N PHE A 72 -2.04 -7.69 10.65
CA PHE A 72 -1.90 -6.28 11.03
C PHE A 72 -3.16 -5.70 11.69
N LYS A 73 -4.08 -6.58 12.11
CA LYS A 73 -5.32 -6.25 12.85
C LYS A 73 -5.01 -5.45 14.10
N SER A 74 -5.33 -4.15 14.07
CA SER A 74 -5.30 -3.30 15.26
C SER A 74 -6.40 -3.73 16.23
N LYS A 75 -6.10 -3.75 17.52
CA LYS A 75 -7.10 -4.01 18.56
C LYS A 75 -8.12 -2.86 18.63
N PRO A 76 -9.39 -3.11 18.96
CA PRO A 76 -10.35 -2.04 19.20
C PRO A 76 -9.81 -1.03 20.24
N GLY A 77 -9.85 0.27 19.91
CA GLY A 77 -9.33 1.34 20.75
C GLY A 77 -7.81 1.61 20.61
N SER A 78 -7.09 0.82 19.81
CA SER A 78 -5.70 1.11 19.44
C SER A 78 -5.61 1.89 18.13
N LEU A 79 -4.45 2.51 17.89
CA LEU A 79 -4.16 3.16 16.62
C LEU A 79 -4.13 2.14 15.47
N PRO A 80 -4.65 2.49 14.28
CA PRO A 80 -4.49 1.70 13.06
C PRO A 80 -3.01 1.40 12.76
N THR A 81 -2.76 0.25 12.15
CA THR A 81 -1.42 -0.17 11.74
C THR A 81 -1.15 0.26 10.30
N PHE A 82 -0.10 1.05 10.10
CA PHE A 82 0.51 1.30 8.79
C PHE A 82 1.64 0.29 8.57
N VAL A 83 1.58 -0.47 7.48
CA VAL A 83 2.62 -1.45 7.15
C VAL A 83 3.65 -0.79 6.24
N LEU A 84 4.90 -0.72 6.69
CA LEU A 84 6.03 -0.29 5.87
C LEU A 84 6.51 -1.48 5.05
N VAL A 85 6.58 -1.32 3.74
CA VAL A 85 6.99 -2.37 2.79
C VAL A 85 8.10 -1.85 1.88
N ASP A 86 9.01 -2.74 1.50
CA ASP A 86 10.09 -2.42 0.59
C ASP A 86 9.62 -2.48 -0.85
N ARG A 87 10.22 -1.63 -1.68
CA ARG A 87 10.03 -1.68 -3.12
C ARG A 87 10.78 -2.88 -3.69
N GLY A 88 10.12 -3.75 -4.46
CA GLY A 88 10.80 -4.78 -5.26
C GLY A 88 9.89 -5.88 -5.81
N ASP A 89 10.47 -6.73 -6.65
CA ASP A 89 9.98 -7.96 -7.31
C ASP A 89 8.74 -7.85 -8.21
N VAL A 90 7.79 -6.97 -7.91
CA VAL A 90 6.64 -6.62 -8.75
C VAL A 90 6.56 -5.10 -8.79
N GLU A 91 6.53 -4.52 -9.97
CA GLU A 91 6.30 -3.09 -10.10
C GLU A 91 4.82 -2.79 -9.79
N THR A 92 4.52 -1.69 -9.09
CA THR A 92 3.13 -1.36 -8.71
C THR A 92 2.18 -1.17 -9.90
N ASN A 93 2.70 -0.96 -11.12
CA ASN A 93 1.97 -0.93 -12.39
C ASN A 93 1.53 -2.32 -12.87
N GLU A 94 2.19 -3.41 -12.46
CA GLU A 94 1.83 -4.80 -12.85
C GLU A 94 0.55 -5.28 -12.15
N CYS A 95 0.14 -4.62 -11.07
CA CYS A 95 -1.14 -4.85 -10.38
C CYS A 95 -2.37 -4.54 -11.25
N LEU A 96 -2.23 -3.89 -12.41
CA LEU A 96 -3.37 -3.55 -13.27
C LEU A 96 -3.47 -4.44 -14.52
N GLU A 97 -2.41 -5.18 -14.88
CA GLU A 97 -2.32 -5.86 -16.18
C GLU A 97 -2.73 -7.35 -16.16
N ASN A 98 -2.91 -7.98 -14.99
CA ASN A 98 -3.21 -9.42 -14.89
C ASN A 98 -4.48 -9.76 -14.08
N ASN A 99 -5.52 -8.91 -14.13
CA ASN A 99 -6.69 -8.97 -13.23
C ASN A 99 -6.29 -8.78 -11.76
N GLY A 100 -5.36 -7.86 -11.46
CA GLY A 100 -5.02 -7.56 -10.08
C GLY A 100 -6.28 -7.16 -9.32
N GLY A 101 -6.71 -8.08 -8.50
CA GLY A 101 -7.96 -7.99 -7.78
C GLY A 101 -7.77 -7.09 -6.57
N CYS A 102 -8.85 -6.47 -6.12
CA CYS A 102 -8.92 -5.97 -4.76
C CYS A 102 -8.80 -7.18 -3.82
N TRP A 103 -7.64 -7.38 -3.19
CA TRP A 103 -7.57 -8.17 -1.97
C TRP A 103 -8.36 -7.42 -0.93
N GLN A 104 -9.53 -7.93 -0.57
CA GLN A 104 -10.28 -7.46 0.59
C GLN A 104 -10.13 -8.53 1.67
N ASP A 105 -9.35 -8.27 2.71
CA ASP A 105 -9.48 -9.07 3.93
C ASP A 105 -10.80 -8.69 4.59
N LYS A 106 -11.77 -9.60 4.48
CA LYS A 106 -13.14 -9.45 5.01
C LYS A 106 -13.21 -9.32 6.53
N THR A 107 -12.13 -9.67 7.22
CA THR A 107 -12.02 -9.63 8.67
C THR A 107 -11.48 -8.27 9.16
N VAL A 108 -10.68 -7.56 8.35
CA VAL A 108 -10.23 -6.17 8.65
C VAL A 108 -10.85 -5.09 7.80
N ASN A 109 -11.58 -5.45 6.75
CA ASN A 109 -12.05 -4.51 5.74
C ASN A 109 -10.91 -3.68 5.13
N LEU A 110 -9.73 -4.28 5.02
CA LEU A 110 -8.55 -3.70 4.37
C LEU A 110 -8.55 -4.15 2.91
N THR A 111 -8.57 -3.17 2.00
CA THR A 111 -8.46 -3.41 0.58
C THR A 111 -7.06 -3.05 0.09
N ALA A 112 -6.34 -4.00 -0.47
CA ALA A 112 -5.06 -3.78 -1.14
C ALA A 112 -5.14 -4.37 -2.57
N CYS A 113 -4.29 -3.92 -3.47
CA CYS A 113 -4.10 -4.62 -4.74
C CYS A 113 -3.43 -5.97 -4.44
N ARG A 114 -4.11 -7.08 -4.78
CA ARG A 114 -3.51 -8.42 -4.84
C ARG A 114 -2.93 -8.64 -6.23
N VAL A 115 -1.75 -9.25 -6.30
CA VAL A 115 -1.29 -10.03 -7.46
C VAL A 115 -2.29 -11.15 -7.74
#